data_AF-A0AAN0W4S1-F1
#
_entry.id   AF-A0AAN0W4S1-F1
#
_cell.length_a   1.000
_cell.length_b   1.000
_cell.length_c   1.000
_cell.angle_alpha   90.00
_cell.angle_beta   90.00
_cell.angle_gamma   90.00
#
_symmetry.space_group_name_H-M   'P 1'
#
loop_
_entity.id
_entity.type
_entity.pdbx_description
1 polymer ?
#
loop_
_entity_poly.entity_id
_entity_poly.type
_entity_poly.pdbx_seq_one_letter_code
_entity_poly.pdbx_strand_id
1 'polypeptide(L)' 'MTVFSDCDFILSDHAHEQFFLRSNEKDIEEHLLNAYVSLETESHIYYITDSFRFPCKKEDNSYIVKSALTSKEYMKPYE' A
#
# COMPACT_ATOMS: atom_id res chain seq x y z
N MET A 1 -14.58 12.35 -13.24
CA MET A 1 -14.30 11.75 -11.92
C MET A 1 -14.05 10.28 -12.22
N THR A 2 -12.79 9.88 -12.33
CA THR A 2 -12.44 8.52 -12.73
C THR A 2 -12.55 7.65 -11.49
N VAL A 3 -13.65 6.92 -11.39
CA VAL A 3 -13.82 5.88 -10.37
C VAL A 3 -12.84 4.78 -10.75
N PHE A 4 -11.76 4.61 -9.98
CA PHE A 4 -10.91 3.43 -10.05
C PHE A 4 -11.72 2.24 -9.52
N SER A 5 -12.64 1.72 -10.35
CA SER A 5 -13.31 0.45 -10.09
C SER A 5 -12.37 -0.67 -10.53
N ASP A 6 -12.15 -1.63 -9.63
CA ASP A 6 -11.40 -2.89 -9.79
C ASP A 6 -9.86 -2.79 -9.86
N CYS A 7 -9.23 -2.13 -8.87
CA CYS A 7 -7.87 -2.51 -8.49
C CYS A 7 -7.96 -3.69 -7.52
N ASP A 8 -7.60 -4.89 -7.97
CA ASP A 8 -7.55 -6.09 -7.13
C ASP A 8 -6.32 -6.00 -6.21
N PHE A 9 -6.53 -5.58 -4.96
CA PHE A 9 -5.47 -5.47 -3.96
C PHE A 9 -5.33 -6.78 -3.20
N ILE A 10 -4.18 -7.45 -3.38
CA ILE A 10 -3.83 -8.65 -2.62
C ILE A 10 -3.03 -8.22 -1.40
N LEU A 11 -3.66 -8.23 -0.24
CA LEU A 11 -3.02 -7.91 1.04
C LEU A 11 -2.20 -9.11 1.53
N SER A 12 -0.90 -8.92 1.72
CA SER A 12 -0.11 -9.92 2.44
C SER A 12 -0.47 -9.88 3.94
N ASP A 13 -0.46 -11.04 4.60
CA ASP A 13 -0.67 -11.17 6.05
C ASP A 13 0.21 -10.18 6.83
N HIS A 14 1.48 -10.08 6.41
CA HIS A 14 2.43 -9.13 6.97
C HIS A 14 2.00 -7.66 6.84
N ALA A 15 1.41 -7.25 5.70
CA ALA A 15 0.92 -5.89 5.52
C ALA A 15 -0.27 -5.60 6.44
N HIS A 16 -1.16 -6.58 6.59
CA HIS A 16 -2.32 -6.49 7.47
C HIS A 16 -1.91 -6.40 8.94
N GLU A 17 -0.98 -7.25 9.40
CA GLU A 17 -0.43 -7.17 10.75
C GLU A 17 0.28 -5.83 11.02
N GLN A 18 1.12 -5.37 10.09
CA GLN A 18 1.86 -4.11 10.23
C GLN A 18 0.93 -2.90 10.27
N PHE A 19 -0.18 -2.94 9.52
CA PHE A 19 -1.21 -1.91 9.53
C PHE A 19 -2.02 -1.95 10.83
N PHE A 20 -2.56 -3.11 11.22
CA PHE A 20 -3.36 -3.27 12.43
C PHE A 20 -2.57 -2.98 13.72
N LEU A 21 -1.27 -3.24 13.74
CA LEU A 21 -0.40 -2.89 14.87
C LEU A 21 -0.21 -1.37 15.02
N ARG A 22 -0.36 -0.61 13.94
CA ARG A 22 -0.02 0.83 13.87
C ARG A 22 -1.23 1.73 13.70
N SER A 23 -2.32 1.22 13.13
CA SER A 23 -3.62 1.85 13.08
C SER A 23 -4.59 1.07 13.96
N ASN A 24 -5.43 1.77 14.73
CA ASN A 24 -6.58 1.15 15.37
C ASN A 24 -7.69 0.81 14.35
N GLU A 25 -7.44 1.03 13.06
CA GLU A 25 -8.34 0.76 11.96
C GLU A 25 -8.15 -0.66 11.43
N LYS A 26 -9.25 -1.27 10.98
CA LYS A 26 -9.27 -2.64 10.43
C LYS A 26 -9.22 -2.68 8.90
N ASP A 27 -9.43 -1.54 8.24
CA ASP A 27 -9.61 -1.47 6.79
C ASP A 27 -8.43 -0.77 6.11
N ILE A 28 -7.40 -1.56 5.78
CA ILE A 28 -6.29 -1.11 4.94
C ILE A 28 -6.75 -0.81 3.50
N GLU A 29 -7.82 -1.48 3.03
CA GLU A 29 -8.39 -1.28 1.70
C GLU A 29 -8.95 0.14 1.53
N GLU A 30 -9.66 0.66 2.53
CA GLU A 30 -10.14 2.04 2.53
C GLU A 30 -8.98 3.04 2.44
N HIS A 31 -7.87 2.76 3.12
CA HIS A 31 -6.65 3.58 3.01
C HIS A 31 -6.04 3.51 1.61
N LEU A 32 -5.99 2.33 0.98
CA LEU A 32 -5.48 2.17 -0.38
C LEU A 32 -6.36 2.88 -1.42
N LEU A 33 -7.67 2.87 -1.24
CA LEU A 33 -8.62 3.58 -2.11
C LEU A 33 -8.48 5.10 -2.01
N ASN A 34 -8.11 5.61 -0.83
CA ASN A 34 -7.85 7.04 -0.62
C ASN A 34 -6.37 7.43 -0.83
N ALA A 35 -5.50 6.47 -1.08
CA ALA A 35 -4.08 6.71 -1.27
C ALA A 35 -3.79 7.28 -2.67
N TYR A 36 -2.79 8.14 -2.76
CA TYR A 36 -2.24 8.58 -4.04
C TYR A 36 -0.99 7.80 -4.39
N VAL A 37 -0.72 7.68 -5.68
CA VAL A 37 0.50 7.02 -6.18
C VAL A 37 1.67 8.00 -6.08
N SER A 38 2.68 7.66 -5.29
CA SER A 38 3.89 8.47 -5.16
C SER A 38 5.02 8.03 -6.08
N LEU A 39 5.09 6.74 -6.39
CA LEU A 39 6.11 6.16 -7.27
C LEU A 39 5.50 4.99 -8.01
N GLU A 40 5.64 5.00 -9.34
CA GLU A 40 5.23 3.89 -10.19
C GLU A 40 6.41 3.47 -11.08
N THR A 41 6.69 2.18 -11.07
CA THR A 41 7.66 1.51 -11.94
C THR A 41 6.97 0.36 -12.67
N GLU A 42 7.67 -0.30 -13.59
CA GLU A 42 7.13 -1.41 -14.36
C GLU A 42 6.57 -2.55 -13.48
N SER A 43 7.20 -2.83 -12.33
CA SER A 43 6.82 -3.95 -11.45
C SER A 43 6.37 -3.53 -10.05
N HIS A 44 6.49 -2.26 -9.67
CA HIS A 44 6.20 -1.79 -8.31
C HIS A 44 5.45 -0.47 -8.35
N ILE A 45 4.53 -0.30 -7.40
CA ILE A 45 3.78 0.93 -7.18
C ILE A 45 3.74 1.23 -5.69
N TYR A 46 3.83 2.51 -5.34
CA TYR A 46 3.84 2.99 -3.96
C TYR A 46 2.62 3.86 -3.73
N TYR A 47 1.67 3.32 -2.98
CA TYR A 47 0.50 4.07 -2.53
C TYR A 47 0.83 4.77 -1.21
N ILE A 48 0.52 6.06 -1.11
CA ILE A 48 0.80 6.87 0.07
C ILE A 48 -0.49 7.56 0.52
N THR A 49 -0.75 7.51 1.82
CA THR A 49 -1.72 8.36 2.52
C THR A 49 -0.97 9.34 3.43
N ASP A 50 -1.66 10.24 4.11
CA ASP A 50 -1.04 11.14 5.09
C ASP A 50 -0.18 10.38 6.14
N SER A 51 -0.66 9.22 6.56
CA SER A 51 -0.08 8.46 7.68
C SER A 51 0.75 7.25 7.24
N PHE A 52 0.46 6.67 6.07
CA PHE A 52 1.00 5.39 5.66
C PHE A 52 1.55 5.37 4.24
N ARG A 53 2.47 4.42 4.01
CA ARG A 53 3.04 4.07 2.73
C ARG A 53 2.89 2.58 2.52
N PHE A 54 2.33 2.23 1.37
CA PHE A 54 2.01 0.87 0.98
C PHE A 54 2.82 0.51 -0.27
N PRO A 55 4.04 -0.03 -0.10
CA PRO A 55 4.77 -0.62 -1.21
C PRO A 55 4.00 -1.83 -1.76
N CYS A 56 3.68 -1.77 -3.04
CA CYS A 56 2.94 -2.81 -3.74
C CYS A 56 3.73 -3.33 -4.94
N LYS A 57 3.65 -4.63 -5.19
CA LYS A 57 4.13 -5.25 -6.42
C LYS A 57 2.98 -5.30 -7.43
N LYS A 58 3.21 -4.84 -8.65
CA LYS A 58 2.28 -4.98 -9.77
C LYS A 58 2.38 -6.41 -10.32
N GLU A 59 1.26 -7.11 -10.40
CA GLU A 59 1.08 -8.33 -11.19
C GLU A 59 -0.03 -8.09 -12.22
N ASP A 60 -0.09 -8.89 -13.29
CA ASP A 60 -0.86 -8.65 -14.52
C ASP A 60 -2.21 -7.92 -14.34
N ASN A 61 -2.99 -8.27 -13.32
CA ASN A 61 -4.25 -7.60 -12.96
C ASN A 61 -4.40 -7.23 -11.47
N SER A 62 -3.38 -7.45 -10.64
CA SER A 62 -3.48 -7.30 -9.19
C SER A 62 -2.30 -6.54 -8.58
N TYR A 63 -2.53 -5.90 -7.45
CA TYR A 63 -1.53 -5.17 -6.67
C TYR A 63 -1.28 -5.89 -5.35
N ILE A 64 -0.11 -6.52 -5.22
CA ILE A 64 0.24 -7.22 -3.98
C ILE A 64 0.85 -6.23 -3.00
N VAL A 65 0.10 -5.87 -1.96
CA VAL A 65 0.56 -5.01 -0.88
C VAL A 65 1.51 -5.79 0.01
N LYS A 66 2.78 -5.38 0.03
CA LYS A 66 3.85 -6.10 0.73
C LYS A 66 3.98 -5.67 2.18
N SER A 67 3.73 -4.41 2.49
CA SER A 67 3.89 -3.86 3.84
C SER A 67 3.05 -2.58 4.00
N ALA A 68 2.80 -2.20 5.24
CA ALA A 68 2.23 -0.90 5.61
C ALA A 68 3.24 -0.17 6.52
N LEU A 69 3.92 0.82 5.96
CA LEU A 69 4.93 1.63 6.64
C LEU A 69 4.30 2.94 7.07
N THR A 70 4.73 3.54 8.19
CA THR A 70 4.29 4.90 8.53
C THR A 70 5.17 5.94 7.84
N SER A 71 4.64 7.14 7.61
CA SER A 71 5.38 8.26 7.01
C SER A 71 6.68 8.64 7.77
N LYS A 72 6.85 8.17 9.01
CA LYS A 72 8.04 8.40 9.85
C LYS A 72 9.09 7.29 9.79
N GLU A 73 8.76 6.12 9.24
CA GLU A 73 9.75 5.05 9.04
C GLU A 73 10.47 5.28 7.70
N TYR A 74 11.75 5.63 7.79
CA TYR A 74 12.62 5.66 6.63
C TYR A 74 12.76 4.24 6.10
N MET A 75 12.38 4.02 4.83
CA MET A 75 12.81 2.82 4.12
C MET A 75 14.33 2.78 4.17
N LYS A 76 14.89 1.79 4.88
CA LYS A 76 16.31 1.50 4.70
C LYS A 76 16.48 1.08 3.23
N PRO A 77 17.34 1.75 2.45
CA PRO A 77 17.71 1.22 1.15
C PRO A 77 18.29 -0.18 1.37
N TYR A 78 17.92 -1.13 0.52
CA TYR A 78 18.61 -2.42 0.48
C TYR A 78 20.07 -2.14 0.08
N GLU A 79 21.01 -2.52 0.96
CA GLU A 79 22.45 -2.64 0.64
C GLU A 79 22.73 -3.95 -0.12
#